data_AF-A0A7X6DGC3-F1
#
_entry.id   AF-A0A7X6DGC3-F1
#
_cell.length_a   1.000
_cell.length_b   1.000
_cell.length_c   1.000
_cell.angle_alpha   90.00
_cell.angle_beta   90.00
_cell.angle_gamma   90.00
#
_symmetry.space_group_name_H-M   'P 1'
#
loop_
_entity.id
_entity.type
_entity.pdbx_description
1 polymer ?
#
loop_
_entity_poly.entity_id
_entity_poly.type
_entity_poly.pdbx_seq_one_letter_code
_entity_poly.pdbx_strand_id
1 'polypeptide(L)'
;MAPRRAFSGPSPAAELAALVLVAGLAFACVPLALGGIGLGWDALNHHVYLGWIADEPRFDRDFLAASNQSFQYPYLYWPLYKLFASGSSGTTGGVVLVSLNLLAVPALWLLARAGVPDASWYGLAMRWLGVALAFLTGVVLSLFDATSNDVLAAIPLVWAVALGVQPMVPRRQDSSGSRTLVLLSGLCAGASVAFKLSNGPLAILLPFLWGFHGQSVRQRLGHVALGSFAALAGFLLLYGWWGWQMWIHYGNPIYPFHDHWFEPLRAWRRGQ
;
A
#
# COMPACT_ATOMS: atom_id res chain seq x y z
N MET A 1 41.25 -2.47 -32.31
CA MET A 1 39.93 -3.09 -32.04
C MET A 1 39.14 -2.13 -31.17
N ALA A 2 38.22 -1.36 -31.75
CA ALA A 2 37.38 -0.46 -30.95
C ALA A 2 36.41 -1.30 -30.10
N PRO A 3 36.21 -1.00 -28.81
CA PRO A 3 35.22 -1.71 -28.02
C PRO A 3 33.85 -1.52 -28.68
N ARG A 4 33.22 -2.62 -29.12
CA ARG A 4 31.82 -2.60 -29.53
C ARG A 4 31.06 -1.96 -28.38
N ARG A 5 30.42 -0.80 -28.62
CA ARG A 5 29.44 -0.25 -27.69
C ARG A 5 28.42 -1.36 -27.48
N ALA A 6 28.47 -2.03 -26.32
CA ALA A 6 27.41 -2.94 -25.92
C ALA A 6 26.10 -2.16 -26.07
N PHE A 7 25.14 -2.72 -26.80
CA PHE A 7 23.82 -2.10 -26.96
C PHE A 7 23.24 -1.89 -25.55
N SER A 8 23.39 -0.68 -25.03
CA SER A 8 22.75 -0.27 -23.79
C SER A 8 21.27 -0.10 -24.09
N GLY A 9 20.42 -0.70 -23.28
CA GLY A 9 18.98 -0.47 -23.32
C GLY A 9 18.62 1.00 -23.06
N PRO A 10 17.33 1.33 -23.07
CA PRO A 10 16.85 2.69 -22.81
C PRO A 10 17.29 3.20 -21.43
N SER A 11 17.26 4.52 -21.26
CA SER A 11 17.54 5.13 -19.95
C SER A 11 16.52 4.65 -18.90
N PRO A 12 16.88 4.59 -17.60
CA PRO A 12 15.95 4.14 -16.56
C PRO A 12 14.65 4.95 -16.50
N ALA A 13 14.71 6.25 -16.79
CA ALA A 13 13.53 7.11 -16.83
C ALA A 13 12.61 6.75 -18.01
N ALA A 14 13.18 6.50 -19.19
CA ALA A 14 12.42 6.07 -20.36
C ALA A 14 11.81 4.67 -20.15
N GLU A 15 12.56 3.75 -19.54
CA GLU A 15 12.06 2.42 -19.18
C GLU A 15 10.86 2.50 -18.24
N LEU A 16 10.96 3.27 -17.15
CA LEU A 16 9.88 3.43 -16.19
C LEU A 16 8.65 4.11 -16.82
N ALA A 17 8.85 5.18 -17.60
CA ALA A 17 7.76 5.89 -18.25
C ALA A 17 7.00 4.97 -19.23
N ALA A 18 7.73 4.19 -20.04
CA ALA A 18 7.12 3.23 -20.95
C ALA A 18 6.36 2.13 -20.17
N LEU A 19 6.93 1.62 -19.07
CA LEU A 19 6.28 0.59 -18.25
C LEU A 19 5.00 1.11 -17.59
N VAL A 20 5.02 2.33 -17.04
CA VAL A 20 3.83 2.96 -16.44
C VAL A 20 2.75 3.19 -17.50
N LEU A 21 3.13 3.64 -18.70
CA LEU A 21 2.19 3.83 -19.81
C LEU A 21 1.54 2.50 -20.21
N VAL A 22 2.34 1.45 -20.43
CA VAL A 22 1.84 0.13 -20.83
C VAL A 22 0.95 -0.47 -19.74
N ALA A 23 1.36 -0.39 -18.48
CA ALA A 23 0.54 -0.84 -17.34
C ALA A 23 -0.77 -0.05 -17.27
N GLY A 24 -0.74 1.28 -17.45
CA GLY A 24 -1.93 2.13 -17.42
C GLY A 24 -2.94 1.76 -18.49
N LEU A 25 -2.47 1.52 -19.72
CA LEU A 25 -3.32 1.04 -20.80
C LEU A 25 -3.91 -0.34 -20.48
N ALA A 26 -3.08 -1.28 -20.01
CA ALA A 26 -3.55 -2.63 -19.65
C ALA A 26 -4.60 -2.60 -18.52
N PHE A 27 -4.38 -1.78 -17.52
CA PHE A 27 -5.27 -1.62 -16.36
C PHE A 27 -6.61 -1.01 -16.76
N ALA A 28 -6.60 0.06 -17.57
CA ALA A 28 -7.82 0.68 -18.06
C ALA A 28 -8.62 -0.25 -18.99
N CYS A 29 -7.96 -1.13 -19.75
CA CYS A 29 -8.63 -2.08 -20.63
C CYS A 29 -9.58 -3.03 -19.89
N VAL A 30 -9.32 -3.39 -18.63
CA VAL A 30 -10.16 -4.34 -17.87
C VAL A 30 -11.60 -3.82 -17.70
N PRO A 31 -11.84 -2.70 -16.98
CA PRO A 31 -13.20 -2.18 -16.80
C PRO A 31 -13.83 -1.69 -18.11
N LEU A 32 -13.03 -1.27 -19.11
CA LEU A 32 -13.53 -0.91 -20.44
C LEU A 32 -14.08 -2.14 -21.19
N ALA A 33 -13.37 -3.27 -21.15
CA ALA A 33 -13.79 -4.50 -21.81
C ALA A 33 -15.00 -5.16 -21.12
N LEU A 34 -15.07 -5.05 -19.79
CA LEU A 34 -16.20 -5.57 -19.01
C LEU A 34 -17.42 -4.64 -19.00
N GLY A 35 -17.26 -3.39 -19.44
CA GLY A 35 -18.32 -2.38 -19.43
C GLY A 35 -18.64 -1.83 -18.04
N GLY A 36 -17.81 -2.09 -17.03
CA GLY A 36 -18.06 -1.70 -15.66
C GLY A 36 -17.09 -2.32 -14.66
N ILE A 37 -17.42 -2.17 -13.38
CA ILE A 37 -16.83 -2.98 -12.31
C ILE A 37 -17.89 -3.90 -11.70
N GLY A 38 -17.44 -5.05 -11.24
CA GLY A 38 -18.23 -5.98 -10.45
C GLY A 38 -18.57 -5.44 -9.06
N LEU A 39 -19.85 -5.52 -8.71
CA LEU A 39 -20.33 -5.38 -7.34
C LEU A 39 -20.40 -6.77 -6.70
N GLY A 40 -19.26 -7.22 -6.16
CA GLY A 40 -19.18 -8.47 -5.42
C GLY A 40 -19.90 -8.40 -4.07
N TRP A 41 -19.87 -9.52 -3.34
CA TRP A 41 -20.45 -9.61 -1.98
C TRP A 41 -19.89 -8.53 -1.06
N ASP A 42 -18.57 -8.32 -1.06
CA ASP A 42 -17.91 -7.30 -0.24
C ASP A 42 -18.40 -5.87 -0.57
N ALA A 43 -18.62 -5.60 -1.86
CA ALA A 43 -19.11 -4.31 -2.33
C ALA A 43 -20.46 -3.97 -1.72
N LEU A 44 -21.37 -4.95 -1.77
CA LEU A 44 -22.75 -4.84 -1.30
C LEU A 44 -22.85 -4.86 0.23
N ASN A 45 -21.89 -5.46 0.92
CA ASN A 45 -21.95 -5.61 2.38
C ASN A 45 -21.18 -4.52 3.13
N HIS A 46 -20.04 -4.05 2.61
CA HIS A 46 -19.23 -3.10 3.37
C HIS A 46 -18.48 -2.02 2.58
N HIS A 47 -18.10 -2.21 1.31
CA HIS A 47 -17.32 -1.17 0.62
C HIS A 47 -18.11 0.14 0.43
N VAL A 48 -19.38 0.05 0.01
CA VAL A 48 -20.25 1.24 -0.15
C VAL A 48 -20.52 1.87 1.22
N TYR A 49 -20.82 1.05 2.22
CA TYR A 49 -21.10 1.54 3.59
C TYR A 49 -19.89 2.25 4.21
N LEU A 50 -18.70 1.65 4.13
CA LEU A 50 -17.46 2.26 4.60
C LEU A 50 -17.15 3.58 3.88
N GLY A 51 -17.35 3.63 2.57
CA GLY A 51 -17.20 4.88 1.82
C GLY A 51 -18.19 5.97 2.26
N TRP A 52 -19.42 5.58 2.63
CA TRP A 52 -20.45 6.50 3.11
C TRP A 52 -20.15 7.07 4.49
N ILE A 53 -19.72 6.24 5.45
CA ILE A 53 -19.46 6.68 6.83
C ILE A 53 -18.10 7.41 7.02
N ALA A 54 -17.30 7.51 5.97
CA ALA A 54 -16.02 8.21 6.04
C ALA A 54 -16.17 9.72 6.31
N ASP A 55 -17.29 10.34 5.87
CA ASP A 55 -17.57 11.77 6.13
C ASP A 55 -18.09 12.00 7.56
N GLU A 56 -19.08 11.20 7.95
CA GLU A 56 -19.74 11.30 9.25
C GLU A 56 -19.91 9.89 9.80
N PRO A 57 -19.14 9.50 10.83
CA PRO A 57 -19.30 8.20 11.48
C PRO A 57 -20.69 8.09 12.12
N ARG A 58 -21.31 6.92 12.00
CA ARG A 58 -22.71 6.69 12.40
C ARG A 58 -22.85 5.64 13.51
N PHE A 59 -21.86 5.54 14.38
CA PHE A 59 -21.78 4.50 15.43
C PHE A 59 -22.95 4.47 16.41
N ASP A 60 -23.64 5.60 16.57
CA ASP A 60 -24.83 5.78 17.40
C ASP A 60 -26.14 5.37 16.70
N ARG A 61 -26.12 5.21 15.37
CA ARG A 61 -27.29 4.91 14.54
C ARG A 61 -27.22 3.50 13.95
N ASP A 62 -26.04 3.14 13.46
CA ASP A 62 -25.81 1.96 12.64
C ASP A 62 -24.93 0.97 13.42
N PHE A 63 -25.56 0.09 14.20
CA PHE A 63 -24.84 -0.79 15.14
C PHE A 63 -23.91 -1.80 14.46
N LEU A 64 -24.39 -2.48 13.41
CA LEU A 64 -23.67 -3.52 12.66
C LEU A 64 -24.11 -3.56 11.19
N ALA A 65 -24.31 -2.40 10.57
CA ALA A 65 -24.80 -2.30 9.19
C ALA A 65 -23.93 -3.05 8.17
N ALA A 66 -22.63 -3.16 8.44
CA ALA A 66 -21.68 -3.96 7.66
C ALA A 66 -21.00 -5.05 8.52
N SER A 67 -21.69 -5.58 9.54
CA SER A 67 -21.12 -6.51 10.52
C SER A 67 -19.83 -5.95 11.13
N ASN A 68 -18.83 -6.79 11.39
CA ASN A 68 -17.50 -6.40 11.89
C ASN A 68 -16.76 -5.44 10.94
N GLN A 69 -17.12 -5.40 9.65
CA GLN A 69 -16.45 -4.51 8.70
C GLN A 69 -16.82 -3.05 8.92
N SER A 70 -17.91 -2.74 9.64
CA SER A 70 -18.35 -1.37 9.96
C SER A 70 -17.28 -0.52 10.67
N PHE A 71 -16.31 -1.17 11.30
CA PHE A 71 -15.29 -0.54 12.14
C PHE A 71 -13.92 -0.42 11.45
N GLN A 72 -13.81 -0.92 10.21
CA GLN A 72 -12.58 -0.81 9.43
C GLN A 72 -12.31 0.63 8.99
N TYR A 73 -11.04 0.90 8.66
CA TYR A 73 -10.60 2.20 8.18
C TYR A 73 -11.32 2.59 6.87
N PRO A 74 -12.19 3.62 6.88
CA PRO A 74 -13.15 3.84 5.79
C PRO A 74 -12.58 4.65 4.62
N TYR A 75 -11.51 5.41 4.86
CA TYR A 75 -11.09 6.48 3.95
C TYR A 75 -10.54 6.01 2.60
N LEU A 76 -10.16 4.73 2.46
CA LEU A 76 -9.80 4.16 1.16
C LEU A 76 -11.02 3.90 0.26
N TYR A 77 -12.20 3.71 0.84
CA TYR A 77 -13.44 3.51 0.09
C TYR A 77 -14.12 4.84 -0.30
N TRP A 78 -13.81 5.91 0.42
CA TRP A 78 -14.44 7.22 0.25
C TRP A 78 -14.35 7.80 -1.17
N PRO A 79 -13.18 7.81 -1.86
CA PRO A 79 -13.10 8.40 -3.20
C PRO A 79 -14.01 7.71 -4.22
N LEU A 80 -14.03 6.37 -4.19
CA LEU A 80 -14.85 5.59 -5.11
C LEU A 80 -16.34 5.74 -4.79
N TYR A 81 -16.71 5.75 -3.51
CA TYR A 81 -18.07 6.03 -3.08
C TYR A 81 -18.55 7.40 -3.58
N LYS A 82 -17.76 8.47 -3.40
CA LYS A 82 -18.10 9.81 -3.89
C LYS A 82 -18.26 9.86 -5.41
N LEU A 83 -17.40 9.16 -6.13
CA LEU A 83 -17.46 9.08 -7.58
C LEU A 83 -18.80 8.45 -8.03
N PHE A 84 -19.23 7.34 -7.42
CA PHE A 84 -20.54 6.75 -7.73
C PHE A 84 -21.72 7.58 -7.25
N ALA A 85 -21.64 8.17 -6.06
CA ALA A 85 -22.68 9.06 -5.53
C ALA A 85 -22.89 10.30 -6.40
N SER A 86 -21.87 10.73 -7.16
CA SER A 86 -21.97 11.80 -8.15
C SER A 86 -22.61 11.40 -9.49
N GLY A 87 -23.02 10.13 -9.65
CA GLY A 87 -23.63 9.61 -10.88
C GLY A 87 -22.64 9.06 -11.90
N SER A 88 -21.37 8.84 -11.54
CA SER A 88 -20.40 8.26 -12.46
C SER A 88 -20.76 6.83 -12.84
N SER A 89 -20.50 6.46 -14.11
CA SER A 89 -20.71 5.10 -14.60
C SER A 89 -19.80 4.08 -13.90
N GLY A 90 -20.21 2.81 -13.89
CA GLY A 90 -19.36 1.70 -13.43
C GLY A 90 -18.02 1.64 -14.16
N THR A 91 -18.02 1.93 -15.47
CA THR A 91 -16.81 1.97 -16.30
C THR A 91 -15.85 3.06 -15.83
N THR A 92 -16.36 4.28 -15.63
CA THR A 92 -15.57 5.40 -15.13
C THR A 92 -15.01 5.10 -13.74
N GLY A 93 -15.83 4.58 -12.84
CA GLY A 93 -15.40 4.15 -11.51
C GLY A 93 -14.29 3.10 -11.54
N GLY A 94 -14.42 2.11 -12.43
CA GLY A 94 -13.41 1.08 -12.62
C GLY A 94 -12.12 1.59 -13.17
N VAL A 95 -12.16 2.40 -14.23
CA VAL A 95 -10.94 2.98 -14.82
C VAL A 95 -10.19 3.78 -13.76
N VAL A 96 -10.90 4.61 -12.97
CA VAL A 96 -10.29 5.38 -11.88
C VAL A 96 -9.67 4.44 -10.84
N LEU A 97 -10.43 3.47 -10.33
CA LEU A 97 -9.96 2.58 -9.26
C LEU A 97 -8.74 1.75 -9.68
N VAL A 98 -8.79 1.09 -10.84
CA VAL A 98 -7.68 0.25 -11.30
C VAL A 98 -6.47 1.12 -11.67
N SER A 99 -6.68 2.34 -12.17
CA SER A 99 -5.57 3.27 -12.46
C SER A 99 -4.82 3.69 -11.19
N LEU A 100 -5.46 3.70 -10.02
CA LEU A 100 -4.75 3.95 -8.75
C LEU A 100 -3.69 2.88 -8.46
N ASN A 101 -3.85 1.64 -8.97
CA ASN A 101 -2.85 0.58 -8.84
C ASN A 101 -1.54 0.91 -9.59
N LEU A 102 -1.53 1.89 -10.50
CA LEU A 102 -0.30 2.35 -11.16
C LEU A 102 0.72 2.90 -10.18
N LEU A 103 0.29 3.35 -9.00
CA LEU A 103 1.19 3.80 -7.93
C LEU A 103 2.13 2.69 -7.44
N ALA A 104 1.80 1.41 -7.65
CA ALA A 104 2.70 0.29 -7.33
C ALA A 104 3.76 0.03 -8.41
N VAL A 105 3.54 0.44 -9.66
CA VAL A 105 4.43 0.12 -10.79
C VAL A 105 5.87 0.63 -10.56
N PRO A 106 6.10 1.88 -10.13
CA PRO A 106 7.47 2.34 -9.87
C PRO A 106 8.16 1.58 -8.73
N ALA A 107 7.44 1.20 -7.68
CA ALA A 107 8.00 0.43 -6.57
C ALA A 107 8.41 -0.98 -7.01
N LEU A 108 7.54 -1.66 -7.77
CA LEU A 108 7.83 -2.97 -8.36
C LEU A 108 8.99 -2.89 -9.35
N TRP A 109 9.06 -1.83 -10.15
CA TRP A 109 10.18 -1.59 -11.05
C TRP A 109 11.51 -1.39 -10.30
N LEU A 110 11.51 -0.65 -9.19
CA LEU A 110 12.68 -0.49 -8.32
C LEU A 110 13.16 -1.83 -7.74
N LEU A 111 12.23 -2.70 -7.34
CA LEU A 111 12.53 -4.05 -6.87
C LEU A 111 13.08 -4.93 -8.00
N ALA A 112 12.44 -4.92 -9.16
CA ALA A 112 12.90 -5.64 -10.35
C ALA A 112 14.31 -5.18 -10.76
N ARG A 113 14.61 -3.88 -10.66
CA ARG A 113 15.96 -3.34 -10.90
C ARG A 113 16.99 -3.75 -9.87
N ALA A 114 16.60 -3.93 -8.62
CA ALA A 114 17.49 -4.45 -7.58
C ALA A 114 17.83 -5.93 -7.84
N GLY A 115 16.85 -6.72 -8.28
CA GLY A 115 17.05 -8.14 -8.62
C GLY A 115 17.73 -8.39 -9.98
N VAL A 116 17.48 -7.52 -10.96
CA VAL A 116 18.01 -7.61 -12.33
C VAL A 116 18.69 -6.29 -12.70
N PRO A 117 19.97 -6.09 -12.30
CA PRO A 117 20.70 -4.84 -12.53
C PRO A 117 21.22 -4.67 -13.96
N ASP A 118 21.08 -5.70 -14.80
CA ASP A 118 21.58 -5.73 -16.19
C ASP A 118 20.90 -4.66 -17.07
N ALA A 119 21.69 -3.80 -17.73
CA ALA A 119 21.17 -2.73 -18.59
C ALA A 119 20.93 -3.18 -20.04
N SER A 120 21.13 -4.46 -20.38
CA SER A 120 20.82 -5.00 -21.70
C SER A 120 19.30 -5.05 -21.97
N TRP A 121 18.93 -5.28 -23.23
CA TRP A 121 17.54 -5.57 -23.61
C TRP A 121 16.97 -6.83 -22.92
N TYR A 122 17.81 -7.83 -22.63
CA TYR A 122 17.39 -9.01 -21.88
C TYR A 122 17.05 -8.64 -20.43
N GLY A 123 17.92 -7.86 -19.77
CA GLY A 123 17.66 -7.34 -18.43
C GLY A 123 16.38 -6.51 -18.37
N LEU A 124 16.15 -5.66 -19.37
CA LEU A 124 14.89 -4.92 -19.51
C LEU A 124 13.69 -5.86 -19.61
N ALA A 125 13.73 -6.86 -20.49
CA ALA A 125 12.63 -7.81 -20.66
C ALA A 125 12.33 -8.58 -19.36
N MET A 126 13.36 -9.01 -18.62
CA MET A 126 13.19 -9.70 -17.33
C MET A 126 12.57 -8.80 -16.27
N ARG A 127 12.92 -7.50 -16.22
CA ARG A 127 12.29 -6.55 -15.30
C ARG A 127 10.83 -6.31 -15.63
N TRP A 128 10.51 -6.13 -16.90
CA TRP A 128 9.13 -5.96 -17.38
C TRP A 128 8.29 -7.20 -17.05
N LEU A 129 8.84 -8.39 -17.29
CA LEU A 129 8.20 -9.65 -16.93
C LEU A 129 7.98 -9.75 -15.41
N GLY A 130 8.98 -9.38 -14.60
CA GLY A 130 8.84 -9.37 -13.14
C GLY A 130 7.72 -8.45 -12.65
N VAL A 131 7.61 -7.25 -13.20
CA VAL A 131 6.52 -6.32 -12.86
C VAL A 131 5.17 -6.85 -13.36
N ALA A 132 5.11 -7.40 -14.58
CA ALA A 132 3.88 -8.01 -15.09
C ALA A 132 3.40 -9.16 -14.20
N LEU A 133 4.30 -10.09 -13.84
CA LEU A 133 3.97 -11.23 -12.98
C LEU A 133 3.46 -10.82 -11.60
N ALA A 134 3.90 -9.68 -11.05
CA ALA A 134 3.36 -9.15 -9.80
C ALA A 134 1.86 -8.82 -9.88
N PHE A 135 1.36 -8.42 -11.07
CA PHE A 135 -0.06 -8.13 -11.30
C PHE A 135 -0.86 -9.30 -11.87
N LEU A 136 -0.19 -10.30 -12.44
CA LEU A 136 -0.84 -11.46 -13.09
C LEU A 136 -1.13 -12.62 -12.11
N THR A 137 -1.01 -12.40 -10.80
CA THR A 137 -1.47 -13.40 -9.83
C THR A 137 -3.00 -13.50 -9.85
N GLY A 138 -3.55 -14.70 -9.65
CA GLY A 138 -5.00 -14.90 -9.69
C GLY A 138 -5.75 -14.01 -8.70
N VAL A 139 -5.17 -13.76 -7.52
CA VAL A 139 -5.72 -12.86 -6.50
C VAL A 139 -5.72 -11.41 -6.97
N VAL A 140 -4.62 -10.89 -7.53
CA VAL A 140 -4.58 -9.49 -7.97
C VAL A 140 -5.51 -9.27 -9.16
N LEU A 141 -5.55 -10.19 -10.12
CA LEU A 141 -6.43 -10.12 -11.28
C LEU A 141 -7.91 -10.13 -10.87
N SER A 142 -8.30 -10.93 -9.88
CA SER A 142 -9.70 -10.95 -9.40
C SER A 142 -10.14 -9.65 -8.75
N LEU A 143 -9.21 -8.77 -8.37
CA LEU A 143 -9.49 -7.47 -7.75
C LEU A 143 -9.59 -6.33 -8.76
N PHE A 144 -9.18 -6.54 -10.01
CA PHE A 144 -9.23 -5.51 -11.06
C PHE A 144 -10.64 -5.26 -11.59
N ASP A 145 -11.59 -6.16 -11.29
CA ASP A 145 -13.02 -6.00 -11.54
C ASP A 145 -13.81 -5.87 -10.23
N ALA A 146 -13.17 -5.51 -9.13
CA ALA A 146 -13.80 -5.39 -7.82
C ALA A 146 -13.61 -4.00 -7.23
N THR A 147 -14.52 -3.61 -6.35
CA THR A 147 -14.41 -2.39 -5.51
C THR A 147 -13.43 -2.55 -4.34
N SER A 148 -12.67 -3.64 -4.28
CA SER A 148 -11.71 -3.91 -3.21
C SER A 148 -10.56 -2.91 -3.22
N ASN A 149 -10.15 -2.51 -2.04
CA ASN A 149 -8.98 -1.65 -1.83
C ASN A 149 -7.73 -2.44 -1.41
N ASP A 150 -7.74 -3.78 -1.50
CA ASP A 150 -6.66 -4.64 -0.98
C ASP A 150 -5.32 -4.35 -1.65
N VAL A 151 -5.33 -4.20 -2.98
CA VAL A 151 -4.12 -3.83 -3.75
C VAL A 151 -3.67 -2.43 -3.34
N LEU A 152 -4.60 -1.47 -3.27
CA LEU A 152 -4.32 -0.08 -2.87
C LEU A 152 -3.72 0.02 -1.47
N ALA A 153 -4.25 -0.74 -0.53
CA ALA A 153 -3.77 -0.80 0.85
C ALA A 153 -2.36 -1.41 0.95
N ALA A 154 -2.01 -2.31 0.03
CA ALA A 154 -0.69 -2.92 -0.05
C ALA A 154 0.36 -2.04 -0.75
N ILE A 155 -0.03 -1.06 -1.58
CA ILE A 155 0.91 -0.20 -2.33
C ILE A 155 1.98 0.44 -1.42
N PRO A 156 1.63 1.05 -0.27
CA PRO A 156 2.65 1.63 0.59
C PRO A 156 3.62 0.56 1.15
N LEU A 157 3.18 -0.67 1.42
CA LEU A 157 4.09 -1.73 1.85
C LEU A 157 5.08 -2.13 0.74
N VAL A 158 4.62 -2.21 -0.51
CA VAL A 158 5.51 -2.48 -1.66
C VAL A 158 6.55 -1.36 -1.80
N TRP A 159 6.14 -0.09 -1.64
CA TRP A 159 7.06 1.04 -1.56
C TRP A 159 8.04 0.92 -0.39
N ALA A 160 7.56 0.52 0.79
CA ALA A 160 8.40 0.36 1.97
C ALA A 160 9.52 -0.64 1.73
N VAL A 161 9.21 -1.79 1.11
CA VAL A 161 10.22 -2.79 0.72
C VAL A 161 11.13 -2.25 -0.39
N ALA A 162 10.57 -1.64 -1.44
CA ALA A 162 11.33 -1.09 -2.56
C ALA A 162 12.39 -0.08 -2.11
N LEU A 163 12.00 0.87 -1.25
CA LEU A 163 12.88 1.87 -0.64
C LEU A 163 13.86 1.25 0.34
N GLY A 164 13.41 0.27 1.13
CA GLY A 164 14.23 -0.45 2.09
C GLY A 164 15.32 -1.31 1.44
N VAL A 165 15.15 -1.78 0.20
CA VAL A 165 16.19 -2.55 -0.51
C VAL A 165 17.20 -1.64 -1.23
N GLN A 166 16.84 -0.40 -1.57
CA GLN A 166 17.70 0.48 -2.38
C GLN A 166 19.13 0.68 -1.83
N PRO A 167 19.36 0.89 -0.52
CA PRO A 167 20.72 1.08 0.00
C PRO A 167 21.60 -0.17 -0.10
N MET A 168 21.01 -1.35 -0.32
CA MET A 168 21.73 -2.62 -0.48
C MET A 168 22.25 -2.81 -1.91
N VAL A 169 21.79 -2.00 -2.87
CA VAL A 169 22.21 -2.11 -4.28
C VAL A 169 23.62 -1.53 -4.45
N PRO A 170 24.62 -2.31 -4.95
CA PRO A 170 26.04 -1.92 -4.95
C PRO A 170 26.38 -0.58 -5.63
N ARG A 171 25.57 -0.13 -6.59
CA ARG A 171 25.77 1.13 -7.31
C ARG A 171 25.34 2.39 -6.55
N ARG A 172 24.71 2.27 -5.38
CA ARG A 172 24.12 3.38 -4.61
C ARG A 172 24.68 3.51 -3.19
N GLN A 173 25.90 3.05 -2.94
CA GLN A 173 26.55 3.05 -1.62
C GLN A 173 26.93 4.44 -1.06
N ASP A 174 26.24 5.52 -1.45
CA ASP A 174 26.33 6.80 -0.74
C ASP A 174 25.55 6.72 0.57
N SER A 175 26.29 6.76 1.68
CA SER A 175 25.76 6.62 3.04
C SER A 175 24.74 7.70 3.43
N SER A 176 24.75 8.87 2.79
CA SER A 176 23.88 10.01 3.11
C SER A 176 22.41 9.77 2.74
N GLY A 177 22.14 9.03 1.65
CA GLY A 177 20.77 8.74 1.18
C GLY A 177 20.05 7.65 1.97
N SER A 178 20.79 6.83 2.73
CA SER A 178 20.23 5.66 3.42
C SER A 178 19.20 6.03 4.50
N ARG A 179 19.42 7.13 5.25
CA ARG A 179 18.48 7.57 6.30
C ARG A 179 17.14 8.04 5.74
N THR A 180 17.16 8.81 4.65
CA THR A 180 15.94 9.27 3.99
C THR A 180 15.14 8.08 3.45
N LEU A 181 15.82 7.10 2.83
CA LEU A 181 15.18 5.89 2.33
C LEU A 181 14.56 5.06 3.46
N VAL A 182 15.25 4.92 4.60
CA VAL A 182 14.71 4.24 5.79
C VAL A 182 13.51 5.00 6.37
N LEU A 183 13.57 6.33 6.46
CA LEU A 183 12.47 7.16 6.94
C LEU A 183 11.23 7.02 6.05
N LEU A 184 11.40 7.14 4.73
CA LEU A 184 10.30 6.99 3.78
C LEU A 184 9.76 5.54 3.78
N SER A 185 10.66 4.54 3.87
CA SER A 185 10.27 3.14 4.00
C SER A 185 9.41 2.91 5.25
N GLY A 186 9.81 3.45 6.39
CA GLY A 186 9.03 3.42 7.63
C GLY A 186 7.66 4.08 7.46
N LEU A 187 7.59 5.32 7.00
CA LEU A 187 6.33 6.03 6.77
C LEU A 187 5.36 5.23 5.88
N CYS A 188 5.87 4.67 4.79
CA CYS A 188 5.08 3.84 3.88
C CYS A 188 4.58 2.54 4.56
N ALA A 189 5.39 1.91 5.41
CA ALA A 189 4.96 0.74 6.18
C ALA A 189 3.82 1.09 7.15
N GLY A 190 3.96 2.19 7.89
CA GLY A 190 2.92 2.71 8.77
C GLY A 190 1.61 3.02 8.03
N ALA A 191 1.72 3.66 6.87
CA ALA A 191 0.57 3.94 6.01
C ALA A 191 -0.13 2.67 5.53
N SER A 192 0.61 1.64 5.16
CA SER A 192 0.01 0.37 4.74
C SER A 192 -0.75 -0.32 5.86
N VAL A 193 -0.24 -0.27 7.10
CA VAL A 193 -0.94 -0.81 8.28
C VAL A 193 -2.19 0.01 8.61
N ALA A 194 -2.12 1.34 8.49
CA ALA A 194 -3.29 2.21 8.66
C ALA A 194 -4.40 1.89 7.65
N PHE A 195 -4.01 1.68 6.39
CA PHE A 195 -4.91 1.33 5.30
C PHE A 195 -5.55 -0.05 5.49
N LYS A 196 -4.79 -1.03 5.98
CA LYS A 196 -5.32 -2.34 6.34
C LYS A 196 -4.48 -2.95 7.46
N LEU A 197 -5.09 -3.14 8.63
CA LEU A 197 -4.41 -3.66 9.82
C LEU A 197 -3.76 -5.04 9.57
N SER A 198 -4.31 -5.84 8.65
CA SER A 198 -3.74 -7.14 8.25
C SER A 198 -2.38 -7.05 7.56
N ASN A 199 -1.92 -5.85 7.17
CA ASN A 199 -0.56 -5.63 6.69
C ASN A 199 0.47 -5.55 7.84
N GLY A 200 0.01 -5.40 9.08
CA GLY A 200 0.84 -5.31 10.29
C GLY A 200 1.86 -6.46 10.44
N PRO A 201 1.45 -7.74 10.31
CA PRO A 201 2.37 -8.87 10.37
C PRO A 201 3.55 -8.78 9.40
N LEU A 202 3.32 -8.27 8.18
CA LEU A 202 4.39 -8.07 7.19
C LEU A 202 5.25 -6.85 7.53
N ALA A 203 4.64 -5.76 8.01
CA ALA A 203 5.35 -4.55 8.41
C ALA A 203 6.34 -4.79 9.57
N ILE A 204 6.03 -5.72 10.48
CA ILE A 204 6.92 -6.13 11.59
C ILE A 204 8.25 -6.71 11.10
N LEU A 205 8.33 -7.16 9.84
CA LEU A 205 9.57 -7.69 9.27
C LEU A 205 10.53 -6.60 8.77
N LEU A 206 10.06 -5.37 8.56
CA LEU A 206 10.90 -4.30 7.99
C LEU A 206 12.06 -3.82 8.89
N PRO A 207 11.98 -3.84 10.22
CA PRO A 207 13.13 -3.67 11.09
C PRO A 207 14.33 -4.54 10.69
N PHE A 208 14.12 -5.80 10.29
CA PHE A 208 15.21 -6.66 9.82
C PHE A 208 15.83 -6.11 8.53
N LEU A 209 14.99 -5.66 7.59
CA LEU A 209 15.44 -5.04 6.34
C LEU A 209 16.29 -3.79 6.61
N TRP A 210 15.83 -2.89 7.48
CA TRP A 210 16.56 -1.67 7.83
C TRP A 210 17.87 -1.95 8.59
N GLY A 211 17.90 -3.04 9.36
CA GLY A 211 19.09 -3.50 10.08
C GLY A 211 20.24 -3.97 9.18
N PHE A 212 19.98 -4.26 7.90
CA PHE A 212 21.04 -4.52 6.92
C PHE A 212 21.76 -3.24 6.47
N HIS A 213 21.24 -2.06 6.81
CA HIS A 213 21.86 -0.78 6.48
C HIS A 213 22.89 -0.37 7.53
N GLY A 214 24.11 -0.09 7.09
CA GLY A 214 25.18 0.46 7.92
C GLY A 214 26.29 -0.54 8.22
N GLN A 215 27.50 0.01 8.35
CA GLN A 215 28.73 -0.77 8.51
C GLN A 215 28.95 -1.16 9.99
N SER A 216 28.45 -0.35 10.93
CA SER A 216 28.55 -0.63 12.37
C SER A 216 27.20 -0.98 12.99
N VAL A 217 27.24 -1.75 14.09
CA VAL A 217 26.05 -2.12 14.86
C VAL A 217 25.25 -0.88 15.30
N ARG A 218 25.93 0.20 15.70
CA ARG A 218 25.29 1.47 16.07
C ARG A 218 24.50 2.09 14.93
N GLN A 219 25.03 2.06 13.70
CA GLN A 219 24.30 2.57 12.53
C GLN A 219 23.09 1.71 12.22
N ARG A 220 23.23 0.38 12.29
CA ARG A 220 22.13 -0.57 12.06
C ARG A 220 21.00 -0.35 13.05
N LEU A 221 21.31 -0.28 14.35
CA LEU A 221 20.33 0.04 15.40
C LEU A 221 19.69 1.42 15.19
N GLY A 222 20.48 2.41 14.74
CA GLY A 222 19.96 3.72 14.40
C GLY A 222 18.95 3.70 13.25
N HIS A 223 19.18 2.91 12.21
CA HIS A 223 18.24 2.75 11.10
C HIS A 223 16.98 1.98 11.52
N VAL A 224 17.13 0.94 12.33
CA VAL A 224 15.98 0.22 12.90
C VAL A 224 15.11 1.18 13.71
N ALA A 225 15.70 1.92 14.65
CA ALA A 225 14.98 2.88 15.47
C ALA A 225 14.29 3.97 14.63
N LEU A 226 15.01 4.53 13.64
CA LEU A 226 14.47 5.56 12.74
C LEU A 226 13.28 5.04 11.92
N GLY A 227 13.43 3.88 11.28
CA GLY A 227 12.38 3.26 10.47
C GLY A 227 11.17 2.87 11.30
N SER A 228 11.37 2.30 12.49
CA SER A 228 10.29 1.93 13.41
C SER A 228 9.53 3.16 13.91
N PHE A 229 10.25 4.23 14.27
CA PHE A 229 9.62 5.50 14.65
C PHE A 229 8.84 6.10 13.47
N ALA A 230 9.40 6.11 12.27
CA ALA A 230 8.72 6.59 11.07
C ALA A 230 7.47 5.75 10.73
N ALA A 231 7.50 4.42 10.94
CA ALA A 231 6.34 3.56 10.76
C ALA A 231 5.24 3.87 11.78
N LEU A 232 5.59 4.07 13.05
CA LEU A 232 4.62 4.50 14.05
C LEU A 232 4.02 5.87 13.69
N ALA A 233 4.86 6.82 13.27
CA ALA A 233 4.39 8.14 12.86
C ALA A 233 3.45 8.05 11.65
N GLY A 234 3.81 7.31 10.60
CA GLY A 234 2.96 7.11 9.42
C GLY A 234 1.62 6.46 9.75
N PHE A 235 1.63 5.47 10.65
CA PHE A 235 0.41 4.83 11.15
C PHE A 235 -0.46 5.84 11.92
N LEU A 236 0.10 6.56 12.88
CA LEU A 236 -0.66 7.52 13.71
C LEU A 236 -1.19 8.70 12.89
N LEU A 237 -0.45 9.19 11.90
CA LEU A 237 -0.89 10.29 11.05
C LEU A 237 -2.14 9.93 10.23
N LEU A 238 -2.26 8.68 9.80
CA LEU A 238 -3.36 8.23 8.95
C LEU A 238 -4.49 7.57 9.75
N TYR A 239 -4.15 6.63 10.63
CA TYR A 239 -5.12 5.88 11.43
C TYR A 239 -5.50 6.55 12.74
N GLY A 240 -4.68 7.47 13.26
CA GLY A 240 -4.84 8.00 14.62
C GLY A 240 -6.21 8.61 14.89
N TRP A 241 -6.76 9.37 13.93
CA TRP A 241 -8.11 9.90 14.04
C TRP A 241 -9.18 8.81 14.10
N TRP A 242 -9.13 7.83 13.20
CA TRP A 242 -10.11 6.74 13.17
C TRP A 242 -10.02 5.86 14.43
N GLY A 243 -8.80 5.48 14.83
CA GLY A 243 -8.54 4.75 16.06
C GLY A 243 -9.00 5.51 17.31
N TRP A 244 -8.91 6.84 17.29
CA TRP A 244 -9.45 7.68 18.36
C TRP A 244 -10.98 7.67 18.40
N GLN A 245 -11.66 7.71 17.25
CA GLN A 245 -13.12 7.53 17.20
C GLN A 245 -13.52 6.15 17.76
N MET A 246 -12.82 5.09 17.36
CA MET A 246 -13.03 3.74 17.90
C MET A 246 -12.83 3.68 19.41
N TRP A 247 -11.81 4.38 19.92
CA TRP A 247 -11.55 4.49 21.35
C TRP A 247 -12.67 5.20 22.12
N ILE A 248 -13.18 6.32 21.60
CA ILE A 248 -14.26 7.07 22.27
C ILE A 248 -15.52 6.20 22.39
N HIS A 249 -15.91 5.52 21.31
CA HIS A 249 -17.18 4.80 21.22
C HIS A 249 -17.12 3.39 21.83
N TYR A 250 -16.01 2.68 21.68
CA TYR A 250 -15.90 1.26 22.07
C TYR A 250 -14.82 0.99 23.12
N GLY A 251 -13.99 1.99 23.45
CA GLY A 251 -12.84 1.81 24.33
C GLY A 251 -11.82 0.80 23.78
N ASN A 252 -11.77 0.64 22.46
CA ASN A 252 -10.84 -0.24 21.74
C ASN A 252 -10.53 0.42 20.38
N PRO A 253 -9.29 0.84 20.10
CA PRO A 253 -8.95 1.55 18.86
C PRO A 253 -9.01 0.68 17.60
N ILE A 254 -9.10 -0.64 17.75
CA ILE A 254 -9.17 -1.63 16.65
C ILE A 254 -10.42 -2.52 16.80
N TYR A 255 -11.49 -1.98 17.40
CA TYR A 255 -12.74 -2.70 17.61
C TYR A 255 -13.24 -3.34 16.29
N PRO A 256 -13.81 -4.57 16.33
CA PRO A 256 -14.08 -5.42 17.48
C PRO A 256 -12.92 -6.38 17.82
N PHE A 257 -11.78 -6.23 17.17
CA PHE A 257 -10.67 -7.16 17.32
C PHE A 257 -10.00 -7.01 18.70
N HIS A 258 -9.64 -8.14 19.29
CA HIS A 258 -8.92 -8.20 20.57
C HIS A 258 -9.56 -7.42 21.71
N ASP A 259 -10.90 -7.37 21.77
CA ASP A 259 -11.60 -6.49 22.70
C ASP A 259 -11.25 -6.70 24.19
N HIS A 260 -10.98 -7.95 24.58
CA HIS A 260 -10.53 -8.33 25.92
C HIS A 260 -9.19 -7.70 26.33
N TRP A 261 -8.30 -7.37 25.39
CA TRP A 261 -7.03 -6.69 25.71
C TRP A 261 -7.23 -5.27 26.22
N PHE A 262 -8.36 -4.65 25.88
CA PHE A 262 -8.68 -3.28 26.27
C PHE A 262 -9.60 -3.20 27.51
N GLU A 263 -10.06 -4.35 28.02
CA GLU A 263 -10.92 -4.41 29.20
C GLU A 263 -10.30 -3.73 30.45
N PRO A 264 -9.01 -3.96 30.81
CA PRO A 264 -8.41 -3.30 31.96
C PRO A 264 -8.40 -1.77 31.84
N LEU A 265 -8.16 -1.25 30.63
CA LEU A 265 -8.14 0.20 30.38
C LEU A 265 -9.55 0.79 30.48
N ARG A 266 -10.58 0.08 30.00
CA ARG A 266 -11.98 0.49 30.16
C ARG A 266 -12.45 0.43 31.61
N ALA A 267 -12.00 -0.55 32.38
CA ALA A 267 -12.31 -0.67 33.80
C ALA A 267 -11.68 0.49 34.60
N TRP A 268 -10.41 0.80 34.32
CA TRP A 268 -9.74 1.96 34.90
C TRP A 268 -10.47 3.28 34.61
N ARG A 269 -10.93 3.50 33.37
CA ARG A 269 -11.71 4.69 32.99
C ARG A 269 -13.07 4.80 33.70
N ARG A 270 -13.69 3.68 34.10
CA ARG A 270 -14.98 3.63 34.80
C ARG A 270 -14.85 3.70 36.32
N GLY A 271 -13.65 3.45 36.86
CA GLY A 271 -13.35 3.45 38.30
C GLY A 271 -12.82 4.78 38.85
N GLN A 272 -12.87 5.84 38.04
CA GLN A 272 -12.77 7.26 38.43
C GLN A 272 -14.15 7.89 38.27
#